data_AF-A0A6G7WYT6-F1
#
_entry.id   AF-A0A6G7WYT6-F1
#
_cell.length_a   1.000
_cell.length_b   1.000
_cell.length_c   1.000
_cell.angle_alpha   90.00
_cell.angle_beta   90.00
_cell.angle_gamma   90.00
#
_symmetry.space_group_name_H-M   'P 1'
#
loop_
_entity.id
_entity.type
_entity.pdbx_description
1 polymer ?
#
loop_
_entity_poly.entity_id
_entity_poly.type
_entity_poly.pdbx_seq_one_letter_code
_entity_poly.pdbx_strand_id
1 'polypeptide(L)'
;MAVSRRTVVDNYRKNLYDETLEQLRAFCEDHQELTFYGIAFEVDSQTWDVVVSLNTEFDFYRQRMFHQENTDKDLSEIIKYDTRTWNYQAIVRCKPVEEQLMQKYFANDHQKVIDYTREVSDQILNTCIKKRMNITDDFENIIKVN
;
A
#
# COMPACT_ATOMS: atom_id res chain seq x y z
N MET A 1 -4.49 -31.79 -2.34
CA MET A 1 -4.59 -31.56 -0.88
C MET A 1 -5.51 -30.35 -0.70
N ALA A 2 -6.57 -30.43 0.11
CA ALA A 2 -7.50 -29.30 0.28
C ALA A 2 -6.92 -28.31 1.30
N VAL A 3 -6.61 -27.08 0.88
CA VAL A 3 -6.12 -26.01 1.77
C VAL A 3 -7.31 -25.43 2.55
N SER A 4 -7.16 -25.26 3.86
CA SER A 4 -8.24 -24.69 4.70
C SER A 4 -8.33 -23.17 4.56
N ARG A 5 -9.50 -22.57 4.84
CA ARG A 5 -9.67 -21.10 4.85
C ARG A 5 -8.68 -20.43 5.80
N ARG A 6 -8.45 -21.01 6.99
CA ARG A 6 -7.49 -20.50 7.98
C ARG A 6 -6.07 -20.46 7.39
N THR A 7 -5.65 -21.54 6.77
CA THR A 7 -4.33 -21.62 6.11
C THR A 7 -4.18 -20.58 5.00
N VAL A 8 -5.25 -20.32 4.23
CA VAL A 8 -5.23 -19.26 3.22
C VAL A 8 -5.02 -17.88 3.84
N VAL A 9 -5.71 -17.57 4.94
CA VAL A 9 -5.52 -16.28 5.63
C VAL A 9 -4.10 -16.16 6.21
N ASP A 10 -3.60 -17.22 6.84
CA ASP A 10 -2.27 -17.22 7.43
C ASP A 10 -1.19 -17.04 6.35
N ASN A 11 -1.34 -17.72 5.20
CA ASN A 11 -0.45 -17.56 4.05
C ASN A 11 -0.56 -16.16 3.44
N TYR A 12 -1.78 -15.62 3.30
CA TYR A 12 -2.00 -14.27 2.78
C TYR A 12 -1.21 -13.24 3.59
N ARG A 13 -1.39 -13.26 4.92
CA ARG A 13 -0.70 -12.32 5.81
C ARG A 13 0.81 -12.47 5.74
N LYS A 14 1.29 -13.72 5.83
CA LYS A 14 2.72 -14.02 5.83
C LYS A 14 3.39 -13.61 4.53
N ASN A 15 2.85 -14.05 3.40
CA ASN A 15 3.45 -13.79 2.09
C ASN A 15 3.43 -12.30 1.75
N LEU A 16 2.30 -11.61 2.03
CA LEU A 16 2.23 -10.17 1.87
C LEU A 16 3.28 -9.45 2.71
N TYR A 17 3.44 -9.84 3.98
CA TYR A 17 4.42 -9.24 4.87
C TYR A 17 5.86 -9.50 4.39
N ASP A 18 6.21 -10.75 4.13
CA ASP A 18 7.58 -11.16 3.77
C ASP A 18 8.02 -10.51 2.45
N GLU A 19 7.21 -10.61 1.39
CA GLU A 19 7.54 -10.05 0.06
C GLU A 19 7.60 -8.52 0.08
N THR A 20 6.66 -7.87 0.77
CA THR A 20 6.63 -6.41 0.83
C THR A 20 7.78 -5.88 1.67
N LEU A 21 8.08 -6.53 2.80
CA LEU A 21 9.16 -6.10 3.68
C LEU A 21 10.52 -6.21 3.02
N GLU A 22 10.77 -7.30 2.28
CA GLU A 22 12.03 -7.51 1.55
C GLU A 22 12.26 -6.39 0.54
N GLN A 23 11.28 -6.12 -0.32
CA GLN A 23 11.38 -5.11 -1.38
C GLN A 23 11.43 -3.69 -0.80
N LEU A 24 10.62 -3.39 0.22
CA LEU A 24 10.67 -2.08 0.87
C LEU A 24 11.98 -1.84 1.61
N ARG A 25 12.62 -2.87 2.18
CA ARG A 25 13.92 -2.69 2.84
C ARG A 25 14.98 -2.21 1.86
N ALA A 26 15.10 -2.87 0.71
CA ALA A 26 16.02 -2.45 -0.34
C ALA A 26 15.71 -1.01 -0.78
N PHE A 27 14.44 -0.71 -1.02
CA PHE A 27 14.00 0.63 -1.38
C PHE A 27 14.38 1.70 -0.34
N CYS A 28 14.14 1.41 0.95
CA CYS A 28 14.47 2.32 2.06
C CYS A 28 15.98 2.54 2.20
N GLU A 29 16.79 1.52 1.91
CA GLU A 29 18.25 1.61 1.99
C GLU A 29 18.82 2.49 0.86
N ASP A 30 18.21 2.42 -0.32
CA ASP A 30 18.63 3.19 -1.50
C ASP A 30 18.16 4.66 -1.50
N HIS A 31 17.10 5.00 -0.74
CA HIS A 31 16.44 6.31 -0.78
C HIS A 31 16.26 6.96 0.60
N GLN A 32 17.29 6.91 1.45
CA GLN A 32 17.23 7.41 2.83
C GLN A 32 17.03 8.93 2.94
N GLU A 33 17.37 9.68 1.88
CA GLU A 33 17.26 11.13 1.80
C GLU A 33 15.83 11.60 1.53
N LEU A 34 14.94 10.72 1.07
CA LEU A 34 13.57 11.09 0.74
C LEU A 34 12.70 11.17 2.01
N THR A 35 11.81 12.17 2.01
CA THR A 35 10.74 12.32 2.99
C THR A 35 9.42 11.87 2.36
N PHE A 36 8.61 11.12 3.11
CA PHE A 36 7.35 10.54 2.62
C PHE A 36 6.13 11.07 3.36
N TYR A 37 5.03 11.30 2.63
CA TYR A 37 3.71 11.65 3.17
C TYR A 37 2.75 10.48 3.25
N GLY A 38 3.03 9.36 2.58
CA GLY A 38 2.12 8.23 2.67
C GLY A 38 2.60 6.97 1.99
N ILE A 39 1.92 5.89 2.34
CA ILE A 39 2.00 4.59 1.69
C ILE A 39 0.60 4.15 1.31
N ALA A 40 0.46 3.49 0.16
CA ALA A 40 -0.81 2.93 -0.26
C ALA A 40 -0.68 1.44 -0.53
N PHE A 41 -1.62 0.66 -0.02
CA PHE A 41 -1.83 -0.75 -0.34
C PHE A 41 -3.13 -0.87 -1.15
N GLU A 42 -3.00 -1.22 -2.41
CA GLU A 42 -4.10 -1.34 -3.35
C GLU A 42 -4.35 -2.81 -3.65
N VAL A 43 -5.52 -3.32 -3.23
CA VAL A 43 -5.93 -4.70 -3.51
C VAL A 43 -6.76 -4.71 -4.78
N ASP A 44 -6.30 -5.44 -5.80
CA ASP A 44 -7.07 -5.65 -7.02
C ASP A 44 -8.17 -6.70 -6.76
N SER A 45 -9.43 -6.31 -6.90
CA SER A 45 -10.57 -7.20 -6.58
C SER A 45 -10.78 -8.35 -7.56
N GLN A 46 -10.16 -8.30 -8.75
CA GLN A 46 -10.29 -9.34 -9.77
C GLN A 46 -9.19 -10.38 -9.59
N THR A 47 -7.95 -9.92 -9.45
CA THR A 47 -6.74 -10.76 -9.43
C THR A 47 -6.24 -11.08 -8.03
N TRP A 48 -6.67 -10.31 -7.02
CA TRP A 48 -6.23 -10.36 -5.62
C TRP A 48 -4.76 -10.00 -5.40
N ASP A 49 -4.15 -9.35 -6.39
CA ASP A 49 -2.82 -8.77 -6.24
C ASP A 49 -2.89 -7.58 -5.28
N VAL A 50 -1.83 -7.41 -4.50
CA VAL A 50 -1.62 -6.23 -3.66
C VAL A 50 -0.48 -5.42 -4.23
N VAL A 51 -0.77 -4.17 -4.57
CA VAL A 51 0.20 -3.22 -5.09
C VAL A 51 0.53 -2.21 -3.99
N VAL A 52 1.81 -1.95 -3.77
CA VAL A 52 2.27 -0.98 -2.78
C VAL A 52 2.92 0.21 -3.49
N SER A 53 2.50 1.40 -3.11
CA SER A 53 3.00 2.67 -3.66
C SER A 53 3.41 3.60 -2.52
N LEU A 54 4.35 4.51 -2.77
CA LEU A 54 4.82 5.53 -1.82
C LEU A 54 4.63 6.94 -2.37
N ASN A 55 4.19 7.85 -1.50
CA ASN A 55 4.05 9.27 -1.79
C ASN A 55 5.18 10.05 -1.14
N THR A 56 6.00 10.72 -1.95
CA THR A 56 7.05 11.60 -1.42
C THR A 56 6.52 12.99 -1.09
N GLU A 57 7.26 13.70 -0.24
CA GLU A 57 7.09 15.14 0.00
C GLU A 57 7.04 15.95 -1.29
N PHE A 58 7.91 15.61 -2.25
CA PHE A 58 7.91 16.22 -3.57
C PHE A 58 6.62 15.94 -4.34
N ASP A 59 6.11 14.71 -4.33
CA ASP A 59 4.85 14.35 -5.01
C ASP A 59 3.68 15.18 -4.48
N PHE A 60 3.57 15.28 -3.15
CA PHE A 60 2.52 16.03 -2.50
C PHE A 60 2.56 17.52 -2.88
N TYR A 61 3.72 18.17 -2.75
CA TYR A 61 3.85 19.60 -3.08
C TYR A 61 3.65 19.89 -4.56
N ARG A 62 4.16 19.03 -5.46
CA ARG A 62 3.96 19.16 -6.90
C ARG A 62 2.48 19.17 -7.26
N GLN A 63 1.73 18.22 -6.71
CA GLN A 63 0.29 18.12 -6.97
C GLN A 63 -0.49 19.27 -6.34
N ARG A 64 -0.13 19.67 -5.11
CA ARG A 64 -0.74 20.84 -4.46
C ARG A 64 -0.58 22.11 -5.28
N MET A 65 0.63 22.38 -5.79
CA MET A 65 0.88 23.55 -6.63
C MET A 65 0.07 23.49 -7.92
N PHE A 66 0.06 22.35 -8.61
CA PHE A 66 -0.76 22.16 -9.81
C PHE A 66 -2.24 22.47 -9.56
N HIS A 67 -2.81 21.99 -8.46
CA HIS A 67 -4.22 22.23 -8.16
C HIS A 67 -4.51 23.65 -7.70
N GLN A 68 -3.61 24.29 -6.94
CA GLN A 68 -3.75 25.70 -6.55
C GLN A 68 -3.75 26.64 -7.77
N GLU A 69 -2.97 26.33 -8.80
CA GLU A 69 -2.93 27.13 -10.03
C GLU A 69 -4.15 26.91 -10.94
N ASN A 70 -4.80 25.75 -10.86
CA ASN A 70 -5.85 25.33 -11.79
C ASN A 70 -7.27 25.26 -11.17
N THR A 71 -7.40 25.44 -9.85
CA THR A 71 -8.67 25.28 -9.14
C THR A 71 -8.72 26.13 -7.86
N ASP A 72 -9.81 26.88 -7.65
CA ASP A 72 -10.08 27.64 -6.40
C ASP A 72 -10.49 26.75 -5.20
N LYS A 73 -10.34 25.43 -5.31
CA LYS A 73 -10.70 24.48 -4.25
C LYS A 73 -9.45 23.99 -3.54
N ASP A 74 -9.49 23.97 -2.21
CA ASP A 74 -8.51 23.26 -1.42
C ASP A 74 -8.71 21.74 -1.63
N LEU A 75 -7.88 21.15 -2.48
CA LEU A 75 -7.90 19.73 -2.82
C LEU A 75 -6.80 18.95 -2.09
N SER A 76 -6.24 19.52 -1.02
CA SER A 76 -5.13 18.92 -0.26
C SER A 76 -5.44 17.48 0.18
N GLU A 77 -6.69 17.15 0.52
CA GLU A 77 -7.08 15.78 0.85
C GLU A 77 -7.09 14.86 -0.38
N ILE A 78 -7.66 15.29 -1.52
CA ILE A 78 -7.76 14.45 -2.73
C ILE A 78 -6.37 14.07 -3.27
N ILE A 79 -5.43 15.01 -3.21
CA ILE A 79 -4.05 14.85 -3.65
C ILE A 79 -3.34 13.71 -2.90
N LYS A 80 -3.68 13.50 -1.62
CA LYS A 80 -3.12 12.41 -0.83
C LYS A 80 -3.63 11.03 -1.22
N TYR A 81 -4.76 10.91 -1.94
CA TYR A 81 -5.38 9.61 -2.22
C TYR A 81 -5.24 9.15 -3.68
N ASP A 82 -4.87 10.04 -4.61
CA ASP A 82 -4.63 9.65 -6.01
C ASP A 82 -3.25 9.02 -6.19
N THR A 83 -3.16 7.71 -5.98
CA THR A 83 -1.89 6.97 -6.13
C THR A 83 -1.32 7.02 -7.55
N ARG A 84 -2.15 7.32 -8.57
CA ARG A 84 -1.75 7.31 -10.00
C ARG A 84 -0.82 8.45 -10.38
N THR A 85 -0.66 9.44 -9.52
CA THR A 85 0.17 10.63 -9.74
C THR A 85 1.46 10.59 -8.93
N TRP A 86 1.69 9.52 -8.15
CA TRP A 86 2.87 9.38 -7.31
C TRP A 86 4.07 8.93 -8.14
N ASN A 87 5.28 9.38 -7.81
CA ASN A 87 6.46 8.95 -8.55
C ASN A 87 6.83 7.48 -8.24
N TYR A 88 6.57 7.02 -7.02
CA TYR A 88 6.91 5.67 -6.55
C TYR A 88 5.68 4.77 -6.53
N GLN A 89 5.06 4.61 -7.71
CA GLN A 89 3.94 3.70 -7.90
C GLN A 89 4.39 2.26 -8.04
N ALA A 90 3.62 1.35 -7.45
CA ALA A 90 3.77 -0.10 -7.63
C ALA A 90 5.21 -0.61 -7.38
N ILE A 91 5.89 -0.04 -6.40
CA ILE A 91 7.24 -0.44 -5.99
C ILE A 91 7.27 -1.88 -5.45
N VAL A 92 6.12 -2.38 -4.99
CA VAL A 92 5.90 -3.79 -4.70
C VAL A 92 4.62 -4.21 -5.40
N ARG A 93 4.66 -5.38 -6.04
CA ARG A 93 3.48 -6.11 -6.45
C ARG A 93 3.59 -7.52 -5.89
N CYS A 94 2.68 -7.86 -5.00
CA CYS A 94 2.62 -9.15 -4.34
C CYS A 94 1.33 -9.86 -4.77
N LYS A 95 1.43 -11.18 -4.99
CA LYS A 95 0.26 -12.05 -5.12
C LYS A 95 0.25 -12.99 -3.91
N PRO A 96 -0.32 -12.57 -2.76
CA PRO A 96 -0.06 -13.25 -1.48
C PRO A 96 -0.56 -14.70 -1.48
N VAL A 97 -1.65 -14.98 -2.21
CA VAL A 97 -2.19 -16.32 -2.39
C VAL A 97 -2.70 -16.47 -3.83
N GLU A 98 -2.69 -17.71 -4.33
CA GLU A 98 -3.33 -18.07 -5.60
C GLU A 98 -4.79 -17.58 -5.69
N GLU A 99 -5.11 -16.99 -6.83
CA GLU A 99 -6.41 -16.37 -7.13
C GLU A 99 -7.57 -17.34 -6.95
N GLN A 100 -7.41 -18.61 -7.32
CA GLN A 100 -8.44 -19.63 -7.18
C GLN A 100 -8.85 -19.85 -5.71
N LEU A 101 -7.90 -19.78 -4.79
CA LEU A 101 -8.16 -19.90 -3.36
C LEU A 101 -8.79 -18.63 -2.81
N MET A 102 -8.33 -17.46 -3.27
CA MET A 102 -8.93 -16.17 -2.89
C MET A 102 -10.39 -16.09 -3.33
N GLN A 103 -10.68 -16.40 -4.59
CA GLN A 103 -12.04 -16.44 -5.13
C GLN A 103 -12.92 -17.45 -4.36
N LYS A 104 -12.42 -18.66 -4.11
CA LYS A 104 -13.17 -19.69 -3.38
C LYS A 104 -13.61 -19.24 -1.98
N TYR A 105 -12.78 -18.47 -1.26
CA TYR A 105 -13.03 -18.15 0.15
C TYR A 105 -13.47 -16.70 0.41
N PHE A 106 -13.23 -15.77 -0.52
CA PHE A 106 -13.38 -14.34 -0.30
C PHE A 106 -14.06 -13.57 -1.43
N ALA A 107 -14.55 -14.21 -2.49
CA ALA A 107 -15.27 -13.53 -3.59
C ALA A 107 -16.43 -12.62 -3.15
N ASN A 108 -17.05 -12.90 -2.00
CA ASN A 108 -18.15 -12.11 -1.44
C ASN A 108 -17.77 -11.37 -0.16
N ASP A 109 -16.49 -11.32 0.20
CA ASP A 109 -15.99 -10.84 1.50
C ASP A 109 -14.73 -9.99 1.35
N HIS A 110 -14.78 -9.03 0.41
CA HIS A 110 -13.66 -8.14 0.08
C HIS A 110 -13.19 -7.34 1.29
N GLN A 111 -14.13 -6.94 2.16
CA GLN A 111 -13.82 -6.18 3.37
C GLN A 111 -12.85 -6.94 4.29
N LYS A 112 -12.99 -8.27 4.43
CA LYS A 112 -12.01 -9.03 5.23
C LYS A 112 -10.63 -9.04 4.63
N VAL A 113 -10.52 -9.04 3.30
CA VAL A 113 -9.22 -8.96 2.63
C VAL A 113 -8.57 -7.59 2.88
N ILE A 114 -9.36 -6.51 2.87
CA ILE A 114 -8.90 -5.18 3.29
C ILE A 114 -8.41 -5.21 4.74
N ASP A 115 -9.17 -5.84 5.65
CA ASP A 115 -8.83 -5.89 7.07
C ASP A 115 -7.50 -6.67 7.27
N TYR A 116 -7.30 -7.78 6.57
CA TYR A 116 -6.02 -8.52 6.61
C TYR A 116 -4.87 -7.71 6.01
N THR A 117 -5.12 -6.98 4.92
CA THR A 117 -4.14 -6.08 4.32
C THR A 117 -3.75 -4.97 5.30
N ARG A 118 -4.72 -4.45 6.07
CA ARG A 118 -4.51 -3.43 7.10
C ARG A 118 -3.65 -3.90 8.25
N GLU A 119 -3.93 -5.09 8.76
CA GLU A 119 -3.11 -5.71 9.79
C GLU A 119 -1.64 -5.81 9.34
N VAL A 120 -1.41 -6.24 8.10
CA VAL A 120 -0.06 -6.38 7.53
C VAL A 120 0.60 -5.03 7.25
N SER A 121 -0.14 -4.05 6.70
CA SER A 121 0.41 -2.73 6.40
C SER A 121 0.84 -2.00 7.67
N ASP A 122 0.04 -2.08 8.74
CA ASP A 122 0.41 -1.53 10.05
C ASP A 122 1.67 -2.19 10.61
N GLN A 123 1.84 -3.50 10.41
CA GLN A 123 3.04 -4.22 10.82
C GLN A 123 4.28 -3.77 10.02
N ILE A 124 4.14 -3.62 8.70
CA ILE A 124 5.21 -3.14 7.81
C ILE A 124 5.63 -1.72 8.19
N LEU A 125 4.66 -0.83 8.45
CA LEU A 125 4.93 0.54 8.85
C LEU A 125 5.77 0.64 10.11
N ASN A 126 5.41 -0.12 11.14
CA ASN A 126 6.11 -0.09 12.42
C ASN A 126 7.47 -0.82 12.38
N THR A 127 7.70 -1.69 11.39
CA THR A 127 8.92 -2.49 11.28
C THR A 127 9.95 -1.90 10.33
N CYS A 128 9.50 -1.30 9.23
CA CYS A 128 10.36 -0.80 8.17
C CYS A 128 10.27 0.72 8.08
N ILE A 129 9.11 1.24 7.66
CA ILE A 129 8.95 2.64 7.23
C ILE A 129 9.32 3.62 8.34
N LYS A 130 8.65 3.53 9.50
CA LYS A 130 8.88 4.46 10.63
C LYS A 130 10.29 4.38 11.23
N LYS A 131 11.03 3.29 10.97
CA LYS A 131 12.37 3.06 11.53
C LYS A 131 13.49 3.42 10.56
N ARG A 132 13.20 3.49 9.26
CA ARG A 132 14.22 3.53 8.21
C ARG A 132 14.03 4.69 7.23
N MET A 133 12.88 5.37 7.26
CA MET A 133 12.57 6.46 6.34
C MET A 133 12.21 7.71 7.11
N ASN A 134 12.46 8.86 6.48
CA ASN A 134 11.90 10.11 6.94
C ASN A 134 10.43 10.15 6.54
N ILE A 135 9.55 10.31 7.52
CA ILE A 135 8.12 10.48 7.30
C ILE A 135 7.71 11.84 7.86
N THR A 136 6.71 12.45 7.24
CA THR A 136 6.11 13.69 7.73
C THR A 136 5.21 13.42 8.94
N ASP A 137 4.91 14.46 9.72
CA ASP A 137 3.94 14.37 10.82
C ASP A 137 2.54 13.96 10.33
N ASP A 138 2.17 14.37 9.10
CA ASP A 138 0.89 14.07 8.46
C ASP A 138 0.94 12.78 7.61
N PHE A 139 1.83 11.83 7.95
CA PHE A 139 1.99 10.59 7.18
C PHE A 139 0.73 9.72 7.21
N GLU A 140 0.30 9.22 6.05
CA GLU A 140 -0.92 8.41 5.92
C GLU A 140 -0.67 6.95 5.47
N ASN A 141 -1.40 6.01 6.10
CA ASN A 141 -1.49 4.62 5.68
C ASN A 141 -2.80 4.39 4.91
N ILE A 142 -2.72 4.29 3.60
CA ILE A 142 -3.88 4.20 2.71
C ILE A 142 -4.09 2.74 2.30
N ILE A 143 -5.33 2.27 2.39
CA ILE A 143 -5.70 0.92 1.94
C ILE A 143 -6.99 1.02 1.16
N LYS A 144 -6.96 0.57 -0.08
CA LYS A 144 -8.12 0.61 -0.98
C LYS A 144 -8.23 -0.65 -1.82
N VAL A 145 -9.43 -0.88 -2.32
CA VAL A 145 -9.72 -1.94 -3.29
C VAL A 145 -9.98 -1.26 -4.64
N ASN A 146 -9.33 -1.78 -5.67
CA ASN A 146 -9.50 -1.37 -7.06
C ASN A 146 -10.38 -2.35 -7.85
#